data_AF-K2BD18-F1
#
_entry.id   AF-K2BD18-F1
#
_cell.length_a   1.000
_cell.length_b   1.000
_cell.length_c   1.000
_cell.angle_alpha   90.00
_cell.angle_beta   90.00
_cell.angle_gamma   90.00
#
_symmetry.space_group_name_H-M   'P 1'
#
loop_
_entity.id
_entity.type
_entity.pdbx_description
1 polymer ?
#
loop_
_entity_poly.entity_id
_entity_poly.type
_entity_poly.pdbx_seq_one_letter_code
_entity_poly.pdbx_strand_id
1 'polypeptide(L)'
;MRQRQDGNPLIPAIKAVFYNDLVDVTLEEENISAENIDQIMKTQIQSTIVNILIKSKNVKDCIQLPTDEKITLNNCPTIYIPLVNTLLTIKINFDQLINNEIERIKNNLTGNIKSPVEQMIQKLADQIIEMNQFKVMFPQVKQFILEAKGLADITTPFESIKLDETGVTTKLIRDTFYNEMLNQTIEAVDKGWITKQDLEEQEVYIFLALPALTLIEAVYQSKKYEGIRLLDNKTLTQNNCPTEEDFPELFKPILLKKAEMTARNENELTLIKQMCLAKNAEIPKELLAFKTKNVSECAATFNEIASQISRRRVFKEMVVTVTKTCLENLNATHLRLN
;
A
#
# COMPACT_ATOMS: atom_id res chain seq x y z
N MET A 1 5.85 14.25 -18.75
CA MET A 1 5.83 14.32 -17.27
C MET A 1 4.42 14.31 -16.67
N ARG A 2 3.83 13.11 -16.42
CA ARG A 2 2.77 12.99 -15.41
C ARG A 2 3.46 13.15 -14.05
N GLN A 3 3.23 14.26 -13.35
CA GLN A 3 3.53 14.27 -11.91
C GLN A 3 2.78 13.08 -11.33
N ARG A 4 3.45 12.23 -10.52
CA ARG A 4 2.73 11.28 -9.66
C ARG A 4 1.65 12.12 -9.02
N GLN A 5 0.36 11.80 -9.25
CA GLN A 5 -0.72 12.45 -8.51
C GLN A 5 -0.28 12.37 -7.06
N ASP A 6 -0.10 13.53 -6.42
CA ASP A 6 0.22 13.56 -5.00
C ASP A 6 -0.78 12.62 -4.34
N GLY A 7 -0.25 11.56 -3.70
CA GLY A 7 -1.08 10.47 -3.20
C GLY A 7 -2.23 11.07 -2.42
N ASN A 8 -3.45 10.57 -2.62
CA ASN A 8 -4.65 11.19 -2.06
C ASN A 8 -4.38 11.55 -0.58
N PRO A 9 -4.41 12.83 -0.20
CA PRO A 9 -3.96 13.31 1.11
C PRO A 9 -4.80 12.74 2.26
N LEU A 10 -5.94 12.12 1.96
CA LEU A 10 -6.76 11.43 2.94
C LEU A 10 -6.20 10.06 3.34
N ILE A 11 -5.37 9.43 2.51
CA ILE A 11 -4.70 8.17 2.87
C ILE A 11 -3.81 8.36 4.12
N PRO A 12 -2.88 9.33 4.16
CA PRO A 12 -2.09 9.56 5.36
C PRO A 12 -2.94 10.02 6.56
N ALA A 13 -4.03 10.76 6.35
CA ALA A 13 -4.92 11.16 7.43
C ALA A 13 -5.69 9.97 8.06
N ILE A 14 -6.25 9.08 7.23
CA ILE A 14 -6.88 7.83 7.69
C ILE A 14 -5.85 6.95 8.40
N LYS A 15 -4.61 6.89 7.88
CA LYS A 15 -3.52 6.18 8.55
C LYS A 15 -3.19 6.79 9.91
N ALA A 16 -3.04 8.10 10.02
CA ALA A 16 -2.75 8.74 11.30
C ALA A 16 -3.81 8.37 12.36
N VAL A 17 -5.09 8.47 11.99
CA VAL A 17 -6.22 8.25 12.92
C VAL A 17 -6.39 6.80 13.35
N PHE A 18 -6.26 5.83 12.45
CA PHE A 18 -6.51 4.43 12.81
C PHE A 18 -5.25 3.62 13.14
N TYR A 19 -4.06 4.21 12.97
CA TYR A 19 -2.79 3.51 13.15
C TYR A 19 -1.93 4.21 14.19
N ASN A 20 -1.58 5.48 13.99
CA ASN A 20 -0.72 6.19 14.93
C ASN A 20 -1.44 6.42 16.26
N ASP A 21 -2.67 6.94 16.22
CA ASP A 21 -3.46 7.15 17.43
C ASP A 21 -3.75 5.82 18.14
N LEU A 22 -3.98 4.74 17.37
CA LEU A 22 -4.19 3.40 17.94
C LEU A 22 -2.94 2.92 18.70
N VAL A 23 -1.74 3.10 18.13
CA VAL A 23 -0.47 2.74 18.77
C VAL A 23 -0.27 3.58 20.03
N ASP A 24 -0.35 4.90 19.89
CA ASP A 24 -0.02 5.85 20.96
C ASP A 24 -0.95 5.65 22.15
N VAL A 25 -2.26 5.63 21.92
CA VAL A 25 -3.25 5.44 22.99
C VAL A 25 -3.13 4.05 23.61
N THR A 26 -2.87 3.01 22.81
CA THR A 26 -2.68 1.67 23.37
C THR A 26 -1.41 1.62 24.22
N LEU A 27 -0.30 2.23 23.81
CA LEU A 27 0.93 2.29 24.59
C LEU A 27 0.78 3.04 25.93
N GLU A 28 -0.21 3.92 26.07
CA GLU A 28 -0.50 4.60 27.34
C GLU A 28 -1.26 3.70 28.34
N GLU A 29 -1.88 2.60 27.89
CA GLU A 29 -2.63 1.70 28.77
C GLU A 29 -1.71 0.96 29.75
N GLU A 30 -2.00 1.08 31.04
CA GLU A 30 -1.17 0.50 32.12
C GLU A 30 -1.31 -1.02 32.24
N ASN A 31 -2.48 -1.57 31.89
CA ASN A 31 -2.84 -2.97 32.14
C ASN A 31 -2.79 -3.85 30.88
N ILE A 32 -1.91 -3.55 29.93
CA ILE A 32 -1.75 -4.38 28.72
C ILE A 32 -1.10 -5.71 29.08
N SER A 33 -1.62 -6.79 28.51
CA SER A 33 -1.02 -8.12 28.51
C SER A 33 -1.18 -8.78 27.14
N ALA A 34 -0.44 -9.86 26.91
CA ALA A 34 -0.60 -10.67 25.70
C ALA A 34 -2.03 -11.25 25.57
N GLU A 35 -2.70 -11.53 26.69
CA GLU A 35 -4.06 -12.10 26.66
C GLU A 35 -5.15 -11.07 26.34
N ASN A 36 -4.94 -9.79 26.66
CA ASN A 36 -5.98 -8.77 26.56
C ASN A 36 -5.77 -7.73 25.44
N ILE A 37 -4.60 -7.69 24.81
CA ILE A 37 -4.26 -6.67 23.82
C ILE A 37 -5.25 -6.59 22.64
N ASP A 38 -5.77 -7.73 22.17
CA ASP A 38 -6.74 -7.73 21.06
C ASP A 38 -8.03 -7.00 21.47
N GLN A 39 -8.47 -7.21 22.71
CA GLN A 39 -9.65 -6.54 23.27
C GLN A 39 -9.38 -5.04 23.51
N ILE A 40 -8.18 -4.68 23.97
CA ILE A 40 -7.78 -3.28 24.15
C ILE A 40 -7.75 -2.57 22.79
N MET A 41 -7.04 -3.08 21.80
CA MET A 41 -6.96 -2.48 20.46
C MET A 41 -8.33 -2.34 19.81
N LYS A 42 -9.19 -3.35 19.96
CA LYS A 42 -10.57 -3.31 19.50
C LYS A 42 -11.38 -2.21 20.18
N THR A 43 -11.24 -2.05 21.49
CA THR A 43 -11.85 -0.95 22.26
C THR A 43 -11.35 0.41 21.78
N GLN A 44 -10.06 0.53 21.46
CA GLN A 44 -9.49 1.77 20.93
C GLN A 44 -9.98 2.11 19.52
N ILE A 45 -10.19 1.12 18.63
CA ILE A 45 -10.88 1.36 17.36
C ILE A 45 -12.29 1.90 17.59
N GLN A 46 -13.04 1.34 18.54
CA GLN A 46 -14.39 1.83 18.84
C GLN A 46 -14.37 3.27 19.35
N SER A 47 -13.42 3.58 20.23
CA SER A 47 -13.19 4.95 20.72
C SER A 47 -12.90 5.91 19.55
N THR A 48 -12.05 5.48 18.62
CA THR A 48 -11.72 6.22 17.40
C THR A 48 -12.96 6.46 16.55
N ILE A 49 -13.80 5.44 16.32
CA ILE A 49 -15.08 5.57 15.60
C ILE A 49 -15.98 6.59 16.30
N VAL A 50 -16.14 6.51 17.62
CA VAL A 50 -16.96 7.46 18.39
C VAL A 50 -16.43 8.88 18.26
N ASN A 51 -15.12 9.09 18.36
CA ASN A 51 -14.49 10.41 18.22
C ASN A 51 -14.73 10.99 16.82
N ILE A 52 -14.61 10.16 15.78
CA ILE A 52 -14.97 10.53 14.40
C ILE A 52 -16.43 10.95 14.31
N LEU A 53 -17.35 10.18 14.89
CA LEU A 53 -18.79 10.49 14.85
C LEU A 53 -19.13 11.79 15.60
N ILE A 54 -18.53 12.02 16.77
CA ILE A 54 -18.66 13.26 17.54
C ILE A 54 -18.18 14.46 16.73
N LYS A 55 -16.98 14.38 16.15
CA LYS A 55 -16.42 15.43 15.27
C LYS A 55 -17.28 15.67 14.04
N SER A 56 -17.93 14.63 13.53
CA SER A 56 -18.76 14.70 12.33
C SER A 56 -20.18 15.25 12.58
N LYS A 57 -20.67 15.32 13.83
CA LYS A 57 -22.09 15.61 14.16
C LYS A 57 -22.68 16.84 13.44
N ASN A 58 -21.89 17.90 13.32
CA ASN A 58 -22.33 19.18 12.71
C ASN A 58 -21.92 19.35 11.25
N VAL A 59 -21.38 18.31 10.61
CA VAL A 59 -20.96 18.37 9.21
C VAL A 59 -21.88 17.51 8.37
N LYS A 60 -22.42 18.11 7.30
CA LYS A 60 -23.40 17.47 6.44
C LYS A 60 -22.71 16.61 5.38
N ASP A 61 -23.23 15.40 5.15
CA ASP A 61 -22.85 14.48 4.07
C ASP A 61 -21.35 14.14 4.00
N CYS A 62 -20.63 14.25 5.13
CA CYS A 62 -19.22 13.87 5.21
C CYS A 62 -18.84 13.34 6.60
N ILE A 63 -17.66 12.73 6.67
CA ILE A 63 -16.98 12.33 7.90
C ILE A 63 -15.83 13.30 8.14
N GLN A 64 -15.78 13.90 9.33
CA GLN A 64 -14.64 14.71 9.77
C GLN A 64 -13.74 13.85 10.66
N LEU A 65 -12.47 13.72 10.26
CA LEU A 65 -11.45 13.05 11.05
C LEU A 65 -11.04 13.91 12.27
N PRO A 66 -10.42 13.30 13.31
CA PRO A 66 -9.82 14.04 14.42
C PRO A 66 -8.81 15.11 13.98
N THR A 67 -8.11 14.88 12.88
CA THR A 67 -7.17 15.79 12.20
C THR A 67 -7.85 16.91 11.39
N ASP A 68 -9.17 17.00 11.45
CA ASP A 68 -10.06 17.98 10.81
C ASP A 68 -10.22 17.87 9.28
N GLU A 69 -9.57 16.91 8.60
CA GLU A 69 -9.88 16.58 7.21
C GLU A 69 -11.31 16.02 7.06
N LYS A 70 -11.95 16.39 5.95
CA LYS A 70 -13.31 15.97 5.60
C LYS A 70 -13.29 14.96 4.47
N ILE A 71 -13.87 13.79 4.74
CA ILE A 71 -14.01 12.70 3.79
C ILE A 71 -15.46 12.62 3.32
N THR A 72 -15.63 12.71 2.01
CA THR A 72 -16.87 12.48 1.27
C THR A 72 -16.68 11.29 0.35
N LEU A 73 -17.76 10.73 -0.19
CA LEU A 73 -17.65 9.66 -1.19
C LEU A 73 -16.93 10.11 -2.48
N ASN A 74 -16.91 11.41 -2.77
CA ASN A 74 -16.28 11.96 -3.97
C ASN A 74 -14.76 12.12 -3.84
N ASN A 75 -14.23 12.28 -2.63
CA ASN A 75 -12.79 12.42 -2.39
C ASN A 75 -12.16 11.21 -1.69
N CYS A 76 -12.97 10.25 -1.22
CA CYS A 76 -12.51 9.05 -0.54
C CYS A 76 -11.67 8.16 -1.48
N PRO A 77 -10.48 7.71 -1.06
CA PRO A 77 -9.77 6.66 -1.78
C PRO A 77 -10.65 5.40 -1.91
N THR A 78 -10.66 4.77 -3.10
CA THR A 78 -11.54 3.64 -3.42
C THR A 78 -11.48 2.52 -2.38
N ILE A 79 -10.29 2.25 -1.85
CA ILE A 79 -10.04 1.21 -0.83
C ILE A 79 -10.76 1.46 0.51
N TYR A 80 -11.12 2.71 0.82
CA TYR A 80 -11.78 3.10 2.08
C TYR A 80 -13.27 3.43 1.90
N ILE A 81 -13.81 3.38 0.68
CA ILE A 81 -15.23 3.66 0.42
C ILE A 81 -16.17 2.80 1.30
N PRO A 82 -15.93 1.47 1.49
CA PRO A 82 -16.78 0.66 2.36
C PRO A 82 -16.81 1.17 3.81
N LEU A 83 -15.65 1.55 4.35
CA LEU A 83 -15.52 2.12 5.69
C LEU A 83 -16.30 3.44 5.81
N VAL A 84 -16.11 4.35 4.86
CA VAL A 84 -16.77 5.67 4.87
C VAL A 84 -18.28 5.54 4.73
N ASN A 85 -18.78 4.64 3.86
CA ASN A 85 -20.22 4.37 3.74
C ASN A 85 -20.83 3.87 5.05
N THR A 86 -20.14 2.96 5.74
CA THR A 86 -20.63 2.46 7.04
C THR A 86 -20.59 3.57 8.09
N LEU A 87 -19.53 4.37 8.16
CA LEU A 87 -19.45 5.53 9.06
C LEU A 87 -20.58 6.54 8.82
N LEU A 88 -20.89 6.86 7.56
CA LEU A 88 -21.99 7.76 7.22
C LEU A 88 -23.35 7.20 7.65
N THR A 89 -23.55 5.88 7.49
CA THR A 89 -24.77 5.19 7.93
C THR A 89 -24.92 5.25 9.46
N ILE A 90 -23.83 5.02 10.20
CA ILE A 90 -23.83 5.12 11.66
C ILE A 90 -24.08 6.57 12.09
N LYS A 91 -23.44 7.54 11.41
CA LYS A 91 -23.60 8.97 11.68
C LYS A 91 -25.05 9.42 11.65
N ILE A 92 -25.85 8.99 10.67
CA ILE A 92 -27.28 9.34 10.59
C ILE A 92 -28.03 8.95 11.86
N ASN A 93 -27.73 7.79 12.43
CA ASN A 93 -28.33 7.32 13.68
C ASN A 93 -27.72 8.02 14.90
N PHE A 94 -26.41 8.27 14.86
CA PHE A 94 -25.66 8.95 15.93
C PHE A 94 -26.08 10.41 16.11
N ASP A 95 -26.40 11.11 15.02
CA ASP A 95 -26.85 12.51 15.04
C ASP A 95 -28.19 12.69 15.77
N GLN A 96 -29.00 11.63 15.86
CA GLN A 96 -30.27 11.62 16.58
C GLN A 96 -30.11 11.48 18.10
N LEU A 97 -28.92 11.13 18.58
CA LEU A 97 -28.65 10.93 20.00
C LEU A 97 -28.50 12.26 20.75
N ILE A 98 -29.05 12.30 21.97
CA ILE A 98 -28.83 13.43 22.88
C ILE A 98 -27.42 13.34 23.49
N ASN A 99 -26.84 14.48 23.90
CA ASN A 99 -25.45 14.53 24.38
C ASN A 99 -25.18 13.59 25.57
N ASN A 100 -26.15 13.36 26.44
CA ASN A 100 -26.02 12.43 27.56
C ASN A 100 -25.83 10.97 27.10
N GLU A 101 -26.44 10.57 25.98
CA GLU A 101 -26.26 9.24 25.40
C GLU A 101 -24.89 9.10 24.75
N ILE A 102 -24.38 10.16 24.13
CA ILE A 102 -23.04 10.20 23.55
C ILE A 102 -21.97 10.00 24.63
N GLU A 103 -22.06 10.74 25.74
CA GLU A 103 -21.15 10.59 26.87
C GLU A 103 -21.26 9.20 27.50
N ARG A 104 -22.48 8.63 27.56
CA ARG A 104 -22.67 7.26 28.02
C ARG A 104 -21.96 6.25 27.12
N ILE A 105 -22.08 6.39 25.79
CA ILE A 105 -21.40 5.52 24.81
C ILE A 105 -19.88 5.63 24.97
N LYS A 106 -19.36 6.86 25.03
CA LYS A 106 -17.93 7.13 25.21
C LYS A 106 -17.34 6.45 26.44
N ASN A 107 -18.09 6.46 27.55
CA ASN A 107 -17.63 5.92 28.83
C ASN A 107 -17.88 4.40 29.00
N ASN A 108 -18.63 3.73 28.10
CA ASN A 108 -19.02 2.32 28.28
C ASN A 108 -18.69 1.43 27.07
N LEU A 109 -17.61 1.73 26.34
CA LEU A 109 -17.19 0.93 25.18
C LEU A 109 -16.78 -0.51 25.54
N THR A 110 -16.38 -0.76 26.79
CA THR A 110 -15.98 -2.09 27.30
C THR A 110 -17.13 -2.89 27.95
N GLY A 111 -18.32 -2.29 28.08
CA GLY A 111 -19.44 -2.86 28.82
C GLY A 111 -20.39 -3.71 27.98
N ASN A 112 -21.42 -4.26 28.63
CA ASN A 112 -22.53 -4.92 27.94
C ASN A 112 -23.20 -3.94 26.97
N ILE A 113 -23.14 -4.25 25.68
CA ILE A 113 -23.71 -3.47 24.57
C ILE A 113 -25.23 -3.38 24.77
N LYS A 114 -25.76 -2.16 24.88
CA LYS A 114 -27.15 -1.89 25.22
C LYS A 114 -27.92 -1.16 24.13
N SER A 115 -27.27 -0.36 23.28
CA SER A 115 -27.95 0.42 22.23
C SER A 115 -27.68 -0.10 20.82
N PRO A 116 -28.61 0.11 19.86
CA PRO A 116 -28.38 -0.19 18.45
C PRO A 116 -27.13 0.49 17.87
N VAL A 117 -26.85 1.73 18.28
CA VAL A 117 -25.67 2.48 17.83
C VAL A 117 -24.38 1.84 18.35
N GLU A 118 -24.33 1.41 19.61
CA GLU A 118 -23.19 0.66 20.16
C GLU A 118 -22.96 -0.65 19.39
N GLN A 119 -24.02 -1.37 19.02
CA GLN A 119 -23.91 -2.59 18.20
C GLN A 119 -23.35 -2.29 16.80
N MET A 120 -23.75 -1.17 16.18
CA MET A 120 -23.23 -0.77 14.88
C MET A 120 -21.76 -0.36 14.96
N ILE A 121 -21.35 0.37 16.01
CA ILE A 121 -19.95 0.73 16.26
C ILE A 121 -19.12 -0.54 16.47
N GLN A 122 -19.60 -1.47 17.28
CA GLN A 122 -18.96 -2.77 17.51
C GLN A 122 -18.77 -3.53 16.19
N LYS A 123 -19.85 -3.66 15.41
CA LYS A 123 -19.81 -4.34 14.11
C LYS A 123 -18.84 -3.67 13.14
N LEU A 124 -18.78 -2.34 13.13
CA LEU A 124 -17.82 -1.61 12.29
C LEU A 124 -16.37 -1.84 12.76
N ALA A 125 -16.11 -1.84 14.08
CA ALA A 125 -14.78 -2.15 14.59
C ALA A 125 -14.33 -3.55 14.18
N ASP A 126 -15.22 -4.54 14.27
CA ASP A 126 -14.94 -5.92 13.79
C ASP A 126 -14.68 -5.95 12.29
N GLN A 127 -15.46 -5.20 11.49
CA GLN A 127 -15.23 -5.07 10.06
C GLN A 127 -13.88 -4.42 9.74
N ILE A 128 -13.50 -3.36 10.46
CA ILE A 128 -12.21 -2.68 10.28
C ILE A 128 -11.07 -3.65 10.51
N ILE A 129 -11.10 -4.45 11.58
CA ILE A 129 -10.05 -5.44 11.89
C ILE A 129 -9.93 -6.47 10.74
N GLU A 130 -11.06 -6.87 10.15
CA GLU A 130 -11.09 -7.85 9.05
C GLU A 130 -10.81 -7.25 7.66
N MET A 131 -10.78 -5.92 7.50
CA MET A 131 -10.44 -5.28 6.22
C MET A 131 -9.00 -5.62 5.82
N ASN A 132 -8.77 -5.98 4.55
CA ASN A 132 -7.46 -6.41 4.06
C ASN A 132 -6.31 -5.46 4.43
N GLN A 133 -6.55 -4.14 4.45
CA GLN A 133 -5.54 -3.13 4.80
C GLN A 133 -5.16 -3.17 6.29
N PHE A 134 -6.09 -3.54 7.16
CA PHE A 134 -5.92 -3.61 8.61
C PHE A 134 -5.48 -5.01 9.04
N LYS A 135 -6.00 -6.07 8.42
CA LYS A 135 -5.68 -7.47 8.72
C LYS A 135 -4.20 -7.81 8.62
N VAL A 136 -3.49 -7.19 7.68
CA VAL A 136 -2.03 -7.34 7.52
C VAL A 136 -1.26 -6.56 8.60
N MET A 137 -1.83 -5.46 9.07
CA MET A 137 -1.16 -4.47 9.91
C MET A 137 -1.41 -4.68 11.40
N PHE A 138 -2.61 -5.13 11.77
CA PHE A 138 -3.01 -5.39 13.16
C PHE A 138 -2.04 -6.31 13.91
N PRO A 139 -1.60 -7.45 13.34
CA PRO A 139 -0.61 -8.31 13.99
C PRO A 139 0.72 -7.59 14.23
N GLN A 140 1.13 -6.69 13.34
CA GLN A 140 2.39 -5.96 13.44
C GLN A 140 2.32 -4.90 14.53
N VAL A 141 1.21 -4.14 14.58
CA VAL A 141 0.97 -3.16 15.65
C VAL A 141 0.85 -3.84 17.00
N LYS A 142 0.10 -4.95 17.08
CA LYS A 142 -0.02 -5.78 18.28
C LYS A 142 1.36 -6.20 18.78
N GLN A 143 2.17 -6.79 17.90
CA GLN A 143 3.51 -7.24 18.23
C GLN A 143 4.40 -6.08 18.70
N PHE A 144 4.39 -4.96 17.98
CA PHE A 144 5.15 -3.76 18.36
C PHE A 144 4.77 -3.27 19.77
N ILE A 145 3.48 -3.21 20.09
CA ILE A 145 3.00 -2.79 21.42
C ILE A 145 3.47 -3.77 22.50
N LEU A 146 3.36 -5.08 22.25
CA LEU A 146 3.81 -6.10 23.20
C LEU A 146 5.33 -6.02 23.43
N GLU A 147 6.12 -5.81 22.38
CA GLU A 147 7.57 -5.62 22.48
C GLU A 147 7.93 -4.35 23.25
N ALA A 148 7.29 -3.22 22.92
CA ALA A 148 7.52 -1.93 23.58
C ALA A 148 7.17 -1.98 25.08
N LYS A 149 6.18 -2.80 25.46
CA LYS A 149 5.80 -3.04 26.86
C LYS A 149 6.63 -4.13 27.54
N GLY A 150 7.55 -4.78 26.83
CA GLY A 150 8.36 -5.88 27.37
C GLY A 150 7.55 -7.15 27.68
N LEU A 151 6.42 -7.35 27.00
CA LEU A 151 5.46 -8.44 27.21
C LEU A 151 5.59 -9.57 26.17
N ALA A 152 6.32 -9.34 25.08
CA ALA A 152 6.62 -10.37 24.09
C ALA A 152 7.92 -11.11 24.43
N ASP A 153 7.85 -12.44 24.51
CA ASP A 153 9.03 -13.30 24.50
C ASP A 153 9.70 -13.18 23.12
N ILE A 154 10.96 -12.74 23.08
CA ILE A 154 11.75 -12.48 21.86
C ILE A 154 11.97 -13.77 21.01
N THR A 155 11.39 -14.91 21.43
CA THR A 155 11.62 -16.25 20.89
C THR A 155 10.66 -16.66 19.78
N THR A 156 9.58 -15.90 19.53
CA THR A 156 8.80 -16.10 18.29
C THR A 156 9.35 -15.21 17.18
N PRO A 157 9.94 -15.78 16.10
CA PRO A 157 10.44 -15.01 14.98
C PRO A 157 9.25 -14.57 14.13
N PHE A 158 8.48 -13.60 14.62
CA PHE A 158 8.17 -12.49 13.71
C PHE A 158 9.49 -11.77 13.58
N GLU A 159 10.09 -11.82 12.38
CA GLU A 159 11.30 -11.11 12.02
C GLU A 159 11.22 -9.73 12.67
N SER A 160 11.96 -9.55 13.76
CA SER A 160 12.06 -8.27 14.44
C SER A 160 12.46 -7.31 13.35
N ILE A 161 11.53 -6.49 12.89
CA ILE A 161 11.84 -5.37 12.04
C ILE A 161 12.64 -4.50 12.99
N LYS A 162 13.96 -4.71 13.01
CA LYS A 162 14.89 -3.68 13.42
C LYS A 162 14.58 -2.56 12.46
N LEU A 163 13.71 -1.66 12.87
CA LEU A 163 13.58 -0.35 12.28
C LEU A 163 14.98 0.22 12.45
N ASP A 164 15.80 0.06 11.42
CA ASP A 164 16.97 0.88 11.28
C ASP A 164 16.50 2.34 11.38
N GLU A 165 17.34 3.25 11.84
CA GLU A 165 16.96 4.66 12.01
C GLU A 165 16.44 5.30 10.69
N THR A 166 16.60 4.61 9.56
CA THR A 166 16.09 5.00 8.25
C THR A 166 14.63 4.61 7.99
N GLY A 167 14.11 3.59 8.69
CA GLY A 167 12.76 3.06 8.56
C GLY A 167 12.54 2.28 7.25
N VAL A 168 13.61 1.73 6.67
CA VAL A 168 13.55 0.95 5.42
C VAL A 168 13.51 -0.53 5.76
N THR A 169 12.42 -1.19 5.38
CA THR A 169 12.17 -2.58 5.74
C THR A 169 11.93 -3.42 4.49
N THR A 170 12.17 -4.73 4.59
CA THR A 170 11.84 -5.68 3.51
C THR A 170 10.37 -5.58 3.10
N LYS A 171 9.47 -5.37 4.07
CA LYS A 171 8.06 -5.13 3.80
C LYS A 171 7.84 -3.85 2.97
N LEU A 172 8.44 -2.73 3.36
CA LEU A 172 8.31 -1.46 2.63
C LEU A 172 8.81 -1.59 1.18
N ILE A 173 9.91 -2.32 0.99
CA ILE A 173 10.45 -2.62 -0.35
C ILE A 173 9.43 -3.42 -1.17
N ARG A 174 8.88 -4.50 -0.60
CA ARG A 174 7.88 -5.34 -1.28
C ARG A 174 6.60 -4.56 -1.61
N ASP A 175 6.10 -3.78 -0.66
CA ASP A 175 4.90 -2.96 -0.84
C ASP A 175 5.12 -1.92 -1.94
N THR A 176 6.31 -1.31 -1.98
CA THR A 176 6.71 -0.38 -3.06
C THR A 176 6.73 -1.10 -4.39
N PHE A 177 7.38 -2.27 -4.46
CA PHE A 177 7.51 -3.04 -5.68
C PHE A 177 6.14 -3.51 -6.20
N TYR A 178 5.25 -3.98 -5.32
CA TYR A 178 3.88 -4.37 -5.65
C TYR A 178 3.08 -3.21 -6.23
N ASN A 179 3.08 -2.05 -5.56
CA ASN A 179 2.32 -0.88 -6.00
C ASN A 179 2.84 -0.33 -7.34
N GLU A 180 4.16 -0.29 -7.51
CA GLU A 180 4.74 0.16 -8.78
C GLU A 180 4.47 -0.88 -9.89
N MET A 181 4.55 -2.18 -9.60
CA MET A 181 4.20 -3.22 -10.57
C MET A 181 2.75 -3.13 -11.02
N LEU A 182 1.83 -2.87 -10.08
CA LEU A 182 0.42 -2.66 -10.40
C LEU A 182 0.24 -1.46 -11.36
N ASN A 183 0.86 -0.32 -11.05
CA ASN A 183 0.81 0.87 -11.88
C ASN A 183 1.40 0.63 -13.27
N GLN A 184 2.56 -0.03 -13.35
CA GLN A 184 3.22 -0.34 -14.62
C GLN A 184 2.43 -1.35 -15.45
N THR A 185 1.73 -2.29 -14.80
CA THR A 185 0.85 -3.25 -15.49
C THR A 185 -0.34 -2.53 -16.12
N ILE A 186 -1.00 -1.64 -15.37
CA ILE A 186 -2.11 -0.83 -15.89
C ILE A 186 -1.64 0.04 -17.05
N GLU A 187 -0.51 0.74 -16.89
CA GLU A 187 0.05 1.58 -17.95
C GLU A 187 0.39 0.77 -19.22
N ALA A 188 0.96 -0.42 -19.06
CA ALA A 188 1.26 -1.31 -20.18
C ALA A 188 0.00 -1.80 -20.89
N VAL A 189 -1.09 -2.08 -20.15
CA VAL A 189 -2.39 -2.44 -20.74
C VAL A 189 -3.00 -1.27 -21.50
N ASP A 190 -3.03 -0.07 -20.89
CA ASP A 190 -3.57 1.14 -21.52
C ASP A 190 -2.84 1.50 -22.82
N LYS A 191 -1.54 1.23 -22.89
CA LYS A 191 -0.72 1.44 -24.08
C LYS A 191 -0.77 0.30 -25.10
N GLY A 192 -1.53 -0.77 -24.81
CA GLY A 192 -1.63 -1.96 -25.65
C GLY A 192 -0.35 -2.79 -25.72
N TRP A 193 0.58 -2.59 -24.78
CA TRP A 193 1.83 -3.36 -24.68
C TRP A 193 1.61 -4.76 -24.10
N ILE A 194 0.63 -4.87 -23.20
CA ILE A 194 0.16 -6.12 -22.62
C ILE A 194 -1.34 -6.18 -22.88
N THR A 195 -1.84 -7.29 -23.41
CA THR A 195 -3.28 -7.46 -23.60
C THR A 195 -3.92 -8.05 -22.35
N LYS A 196 -5.24 -7.87 -22.22
CA LYS A 196 -6.00 -8.53 -21.16
C LYS A 196 -5.84 -10.06 -21.22
N GLN A 197 -5.81 -10.62 -22.42
CA GLN A 197 -5.64 -12.06 -22.65
C GLN A 197 -4.28 -12.55 -22.11
N ASP A 198 -3.19 -11.80 -22.34
CA ASP A 198 -1.87 -12.15 -21.81
C ASP A 198 -1.87 -12.29 -20.28
N LEU A 199 -2.67 -11.46 -19.59
CA LEU A 199 -2.86 -11.50 -18.14
C LEU A 199 -3.77 -12.65 -17.70
N GLU A 200 -4.88 -12.90 -18.41
CA GLU A 200 -5.82 -14.01 -18.13
C GLU A 200 -5.15 -15.37 -18.28
N GLU A 201 -4.34 -15.54 -19.33
CA GLU A 201 -3.60 -16.78 -19.63
C GLU A 201 -2.30 -16.90 -18.81
N GLN A 202 -1.91 -15.85 -18.08
CA GLN A 202 -0.66 -15.77 -17.34
C GLN A 202 0.55 -16.15 -18.19
N GLU A 203 0.63 -15.55 -19.37
CA GLU A 203 1.67 -15.80 -20.36
C GLU A 203 3.08 -15.76 -19.73
N VAL A 204 3.96 -16.67 -20.14
CA VAL A 204 5.26 -16.87 -19.45
C VAL A 204 6.08 -15.58 -19.41
N TYR A 205 5.99 -14.77 -20.45
CA TYR A 205 6.73 -13.51 -20.54
C TYR A 205 6.27 -12.46 -19.52
N ILE A 206 5.03 -12.52 -19.01
CA ILE A 206 4.50 -11.59 -17.99
C ILE A 206 5.33 -11.66 -16.71
N PHE A 207 5.77 -12.87 -16.34
CA PHE A 207 6.60 -13.07 -15.17
C PHE A 207 7.96 -12.40 -15.26
N LEU A 208 8.47 -12.12 -16.48
CA LEU A 208 9.71 -11.38 -16.68
C LEU A 208 9.46 -9.90 -16.95
N ALA A 209 8.43 -9.60 -17.73
CA ALA A 209 8.11 -8.26 -18.18
C ALA A 209 7.69 -7.33 -17.03
N LEU A 210 6.78 -7.78 -16.16
CA LEU A 210 6.26 -6.91 -15.10
C LEU A 210 7.34 -6.49 -14.10
N PRO A 211 8.21 -7.39 -13.60
CA PRO A 211 9.33 -6.97 -12.77
C PRO A 211 10.28 -6.02 -13.52
N ALA A 212 10.57 -6.26 -14.79
CA ALA A 212 11.45 -5.38 -15.58
C ALA A 212 10.87 -3.96 -15.70
N LEU A 213 9.59 -3.82 -16.08
CA LEU A 213 8.92 -2.52 -16.16
C LEU A 213 8.92 -1.79 -14.81
N THR A 214 8.66 -2.53 -13.73
CA THR A 214 8.66 -2.01 -12.36
C THR A 214 10.02 -1.45 -11.98
N LEU A 215 11.10 -2.19 -12.26
CA LEU A 215 12.47 -1.76 -11.99
C LEU A 215 12.86 -0.51 -12.78
N ILE A 216 12.54 -0.51 -14.07
CA ILE A 216 12.83 0.62 -14.96
C ILE A 216 12.16 1.89 -14.42
N GLU A 217 10.88 1.80 -14.04
CA GLU A 217 10.16 2.95 -13.51
C GLU A 217 10.70 3.39 -12.14
N ALA A 218 10.91 2.45 -11.23
CA ALA A 218 11.47 2.74 -9.90
C ALA A 218 12.80 3.47 -10.02
N VAL A 219 13.69 3.03 -10.91
CA VAL A 219 14.97 3.69 -11.18
C VAL A 219 14.77 5.08 -11.79
N TYR A 220 13.93 5.20 -12.83
CA TYR A 220 13.72 6.46 -13.53
C TYR A 220 13.12 7.55 -12.62
N GLN A 221 12.13 7.18 -11.80
CA GLN A 221 11.50 8.07 -10.82
C GLN A 221 12.45 8.48 -9.69
N SER A 222 13.50 7.68 -9.47
CA SER A 222 14.50 7.92 -8.42
C SER A 222 15.69 8.75 -8.88
N LYS A 223 15.68 9.31 -10.10
CA LYS A 223 16.83 10.03 -10.68
C LYS A 223 17.38 11.20 -9.86
N LYS A 224 16.56 11.80 -8.98
CA LYS A 224 16.96 12.93 -8.12
C LYS A 224 17.45 12.51 -6.72
N TYR A 225 17.32 11.24 -6.37
CA TYR A 225 17.66 10.71 -5.05
C TYR A 225 19.01 10.00 -5.11
N GLU A 226 19.66 9.78 -3.98
CA GLU A 226 20.90 9.00 -3.92
C GLU A 226 20.64 7.51 -4.20
N GLY A 227 19.50 6.99 -3.72
CA GLY A 227 19.07 5.60 -3.88
C GLY A 227 17.80 5.43 -4.72
N ILE A 228 17.07 4.34 -4.46
CA ILE A 228 15.73 4.08 -5.02
C ILE A 228 14.68 4.62 -4.06
N ARG A 229 13.81 5.52 -4.55
CA ARG A 229 12.70 6.05 -3.78
C ARG A 229 11.64 4.96 -3.58
N LEU A 230 11.32 4.72 -2.31
CA LEU A 230 10.27 3.82 -1.87
C LEU A 230 8.95 4.58 -1.60
N LEU A 231 7.92 3.85 -1.17
CA LEU A 231 6.74 4.43 -0.55
C LEU A 231 7.13 5.28 0.68
N ASP A 232 6.20 6.15 1.09
CA ASP A 232 6.38 7.05 2.25
C ASP A 232 7.61 7.96 2.15
N ASN A 233 8.05 8.26 0.91
CA ASN A 233 9.22 9.09 0.59
C ASN A 233 10.56 8.60 1.18
N LYS A 234 10.63 7.33 1.59
CA LYS A 234 11.89 6.71 2.03
C LYS A 234 12.80 6.46 0.82
N THR A 235 14.10 6.36 1.07
CA THR A 235 15.10 6.10 0.03
C THR A 235 15.93 4.88 0.42
N LEU A 236 15.89 3.86 -0.43
CA LEU A 236 16.72 2.66 -0.35
C LEU A 236 18.08 2.93 -0.98
N THR A 237 19.11 2.88 -0.16
CA THR A 237 20.53 2.99 -0.52
C THR A 237 21.22 1.67 -0.22
N GLN A 238 22.49 1.54 -0.58
CA GLN A 238 23.27 0.36 -0.22
C GLN A 238 23.46 0.22 1.31
N ASN A 239 23.48 1.35 2.04
CA ASN A 239 23.79 1.38 3.48
C ASN A 239 22.60 1.01 4.37
N ASN A 240 21.37 1.18 3.87
CA ASN A 240 20.13 0.86 4.58
C ASN A 240 19.30 -0.18 3.84
N CYS A 241 19.95 -0.96 2.97
CA CYS A 241 19.31 -2.10 2.34
C CYS A 241 19.19 -3.22 3.39
N PRO A 242 17.97 -3.72 3.67
CA PRO A 242 17.77 -4.82 4.59
C PRO A 242 18.61 -6.03 4.14
N THR A 243 19.31 -6.68 5.07
CA THR A 243 20.23 -7.78 4.77
C THR A 243 19.52 -9.12 4.59
N GLU A 244 18.24 -9.19 4.94
CA GLU A 244 17.43 -10.39 4.79
C GLU A 244 17.29 -10.77 3.32
N GLU A 245 17.09 -12.07 3.06
CA GLU A 245 16.80 -12.61 1.73
C GLU A 245 17.77 -12.19 0.61
N ASP A 246 19.02 -11.84 0.92
CA ASP A 246 20.00 -11.38 -0.07
C ASP A 246 19.50 -10.18 -0.91
N PHE A 247 18.69 -9.29 -0.31
CA PHE A 247 18.25 -8.06 -0.96
C PHE A 247 19.41 -7.16 -1.43
N PRO A 248 20.53 -7.01 -0.70
CA PRO A 248 21.64 -6.17 -1.16
C PRO A 248 22.22 -6.62 -2.51
N GLU A 249 22.35 -7.93 -2.72
CA GLU A 249 22.85 -8.50 -3.99
C GLU A 249 21.85 -8.29 -5.14
N LEU A 250 20.55 -8.36 -4.85
CA LEU A 250 19.48 -8.07 -5.80
C LEU A 250 19.46 -6.58 -6.21
N PHE A 251 19.70 -5.69 -5.24
CA PHE A 251 19.60 -4.24 -5.43
C PHE A 251 20.85 -3.58 -6.00
N LYS A 252 22.02 -4.17 -5.78
CA LYS A 252 23.29 -3.63 -6.28
C LYS A 252 23.30 -3.40 -7.80
N PRO A 253 22.86 -4.35 -8.65
CA PRO A 253 22.72 -4.11 -10.09
C PRO A 253 21.76 -2.96 -10.45
N ILE A 254 20.68 -2.80 -9.68
CA ILE A 254 19.66 -1.76 -9.90
C ILE A 254 20.25 -0.37 -9.62
N LEU A 255 20.98 -0.23 -8.50
CA LEU A 255 21.65 1.02 -8.14
C LEU A 255 22.73 1.41 -9.16
N LEU A 256 23.49 0.45 -9.68
CA LEU A 256 24.47 0.68 -10.75
C LEU A 256 23.79 1.23 -12.02
N LYS A 257 22.64 0.67 -12.41
CA LYS A 257 21.89 1.14 -13.59
C LYS A 257 21.19 2.48 -13.39
N LYS A 258 20.97 2.93 -12.16
CA LYS A 258 20.39 4.26 -11.92
C LYS A 258 21.22 5.40 -12.51
N ALA A 259 22.54 5.33 -12.43
CA ALA A 259 23.42 6.34 -13.02
C ALA A 259 23.30 6.40 -14.55
N GLU A 260 23.06 5.27 -15.21
CA GLU A 260 22.86 5.21 -16.66
C GLU A 260 21.47 5.67 -17.11
N MET A 261 20.48 5.55 -16.22
CA MET A 261 19.09 5.91 -16.51
C MET A 261 18.79 7.40 -16.34
N THR A 262 19.58 8.12 -15.53
CA THR A 262 19.40 9.57 -15.30
C THR A 262 19.64 10.42 -16.56
N ALA A 263 20.49 9.94 -17.48
CA ALA A 263 20.84 10.64 -18.72
C ALA A 263 19.84 10.42 -19.86
N ARG A 264 18.83 9.55 -19.70
CA ARG A 264 17.95 9.10 -20.78
C ARG A 264 16.69 9.94 -20.92
N ASN A 265 16.25 10.14 -22.16
CA ASN A 265 14.99 10.83 -22.46
C ASN A 265 13.76 9.90 -22.40
N GLU A 266 12.55 10.47 -22.49
CA GLU A 266 11.29 9.71 -22.40
C GLU A 266 11.12 8.67 -23.54
N ASN A 267 11.65 8.94 -24.75
CA ASN A 267 11.57 8.00 -25.87
C ASN A 267 12.53 6.82 -25.69
N GLU A 268 13.74 7.07 -25.22
CA GLU A 268 14.69 6.00 -24.86
C GLU A 268 14.13 5.13 -23.74
N LEU A 269 13.52 5.74 -22.71
CA LEU A 269 12.86 5.01 -21.63
C LEU A 269 11.74 4.11 -22.17
N THR A 270 10.90 4.65 -23.05
CA THR A 270 9.80 3.91 -23.68
C THR A 270 10.32 2.74 -24.51
N LEU A 271 11.39 2.96 -25.28
CA LEU A 271 12.04 1.90 -26.04
C LEU A 271 12.61 0.81 -25.13
N ILE A 272 13.28 1.16 -24.03
CA ILE A 272 13.80 0.19 -23.06
C ILE A 272 12.66 -0.66 -22.49
N LYS A 273 11.56 -0.04 -22.06
CA LYS A 273 10.37 -0.75 -21.56
C LYS A 273 9.82 -1.73 -22.61
N GLN A 274 9.70 -1.31 -23.87
CA GLN A 274 9.25 -2.19 -24.95
C GLN A 274 10.22 -3.33 -25.26
N MET A 275 11.53 -3.09 -25.21
CA MET A 275 12.53 -4.15 -25.38
C MET A 275 12.52 -5.18 -24.25
N CYS A 276 12.02 -4.82 -23.06
CA CYS A 276 11.83 -5.73 -21.93
C CYS A 276 10.54 -6.57 -22.03
N LEU A 277 9.59 -6.14 -22.85
CA LEU A 277 8.38 -6.90 -23.12
C LEU A 277 8.72 -7.96 -24.17
N ALA A 278 9.12 -9.15 -23.73
CA ALA A 278 9.64 -10.24 -24.56
C ALA A 278 8.64 -10.83 -25.59
N LYS A 279 7.50 -10.18 -25.82
CA LYS A 279 6.59 -10.49 -26.91
C LYS A 279 7.16 -9.88 -28.19
N ASN A 280 6.92 -10.50 -29.35
CA ASN A 280 7.19 -9.91 -30.67
C ASN A 280 6.30 -8.68 -30.96
N ALA A 281 6.04 -7.84 -29.96
CA ALA A 281 5.42 -6.54 -30.15
C ALA A 281 6.34 -5.75 -31.09
N GLU A 282 5.83 -5.43 -32.27
CA GLU A 282 6.58 -4.59 -33.20
C GLU A 282 6.85 -3.25 -32.52
N ILE A 283 8.14 -2.99 -32.25
CA ILE A 283 8.58 -1.70 -31.74
C ILE A 283 8.23 -0.65 -32.83
N PRO A 284 7.46 0.40 -32.50
CA PRO A 284 7.13 1.46 -33.44
C PRO A 284 8.37 2.02 -34.13
N LYS A 285 8.28 2.30 -35.43
CA LYS A 285 9.41 2.77 -36.25
C LYS A 285 10.02 4.06 -35.69
N GLU A 286 9.20 4.91 -35.09
CA GLU A 286 9.63 6.17 -34.47
C GLU A 286 10.55 5.91 -33.27
N LEU A 287 10.31 4.84 -32.50
CA LEU A 287 11.14 4.48 -31.36
C LEU A 287 12.44 3.81 -31.80
N LEU A 288 12.46 3.09 -32.93
CA LEU A 288 13.67 2.47 -33.45
C LEU A 288 14.79 3.48 -33.75
N ALA A 289 14.46 4.75 -34.04
CA ALA A 289 15.45 5.81 -34.20
C ALA A 289 16.29 6.08 -32.93
N PHE A 290 15.77 5.71 -31.76
CA PHE A 290 16.45 5.83 -30.46
C PHE A 290 17.24 4.57 -30.09
N LYS A 291 17.21 3.52 -30.93
CA LYS A 291 17.89 2.27 -30.65
C LYS A 291 19.39 2.41 -30.80
N THR A 292 20.07 2.49 -29.67
CA THR A 292 21.54 2.45 -29.57
C THR A 292 22.00 1.15 -28.90
N LYS A 293 23.31 0.87 -28.99
CA LYS A 293 23.94 -0.22 -28.22
C LYS A 293 23.66 -0.06 -26.71
N ASN A 294 23.83 1.16 -26.18
CA ASN A 294 23.61 1.46 -24.77
C ASN A 294 22.15 1.30 -24.34
N VAL A 295 21.17 1.61 -25.20
CA VAL A 295 19.75 1.32 -24.93
C VAL A 295 19.48 -0.18 -24.88
N SER A 296 20.04 -0.92 -25.83
CA SER A 296 19.84 -2.37 -25.92
C SER A 296 20.47 -3.11 -24.73
N GLU A 297 21.68 -2.73 -24.34
CA GLU A 297 22.39 -3.28 -23.17
C GLU A 297 21.67 -2.96 -21.85
N CYS A 298 21.04 -1.78 -21.76
CA CYS A 298 20.26 -1.39 -20.60
C CYS A 298 19.01 -2.26 -20.45
N ALA A 299 18.24 -2.44 -21.54
CA ALA A 299 17.10 -3.35 -21.55
C ALA A 299 17.49 -4.78 -21.21
N ALA A 300 18.60 -5.28 -21.78
CA ALA A 300 19.13 -6.60 -21.47
C ALA A 300 19.48 -6.76 -19.98
N THR A 301 20.07 -5.72 -19.37
CA THR A 301 20.39 -5.75 -17.94
C THR A 301 19.13 -5.79 -17.08
N PHE A 302 18.11 -4.98 -17.39
CA PHE A 302 16.86 -5.02 -16.64
C PHE A 302 16.13 -6.36 -16.79
N ASN A 303 16.17 -6.98 -17.97
CA ASN A 303 15.64 -8.33 -18.17
C ASN A 303 16.39 -9.38 -17.33
N GLU A 304 17.71 -9.27 -17.21
CA GLU A 304 18.51 -10.15 -16.38
C GLU A 304 18.18 -9.99 -14.89
N ILE A 305 18.10 -8.75 -14.39
CA ILE A 305 17.69 -8.48 -13.00
C ILE A 305 16.26 -8.99 -12.77
N ALA A 306 15.33 -8.72 -13.68
CA ALA A 306 13.97 -9.20 -13.60
C ALA A 306 13.90 -10.73 -13.57
N SER A 307 14.70 -11.43 -14.39
CA SER A 307 14.84 -12.88 -14.37
C SER A 307 15.30 -13.40 -13.01
N GLN A 308 16.29 -12.75 -12.39
CA GLN A 308 16.76 -13.12 -11.05
C GLN A 308 15.69 -12.89 -9.97
N ILE A 309 14.98 -11.75 -10.01
CA ILE A 309 13.86 -11.45 -9.11
C ILE A 309 12.76 -12.50 -9.24
N SER A 310 12.39 -12.85 -10.48
CA SER A 310 11.23 -13.70 -10.78
C SER A 310 11.43 -15.16 -10.35
N ARG A 311 12.67 -15.60 -10.16
CA ARG A 311 13.00 -16.92 -9.61
C ARG A 311 12.71 -17.02 -8.11
N ARG A 312 12.56 -15.90 -7.41
CA ARG A 312 12.24 -15.87 -5.99
C ARG A 312 10.74 -16.06 -5.80
N ARG A 313 10.37 -16.97 -4.90
CA ARG A 313 8.97 -17.34 -4.63
C ARG A 313 8.09 -16.14 -4.31
N VAL A 314 8.54 -15.25 -3.43
CA VAL A 314 7.79 -14.05 -3.01
C VAL A 314 7.42 -13.16 -4.21
N PHE A 315 8.34 -12.94 -5.14
CA PHE A 315 8.08 -12.09 -6.30
C PHE A 315 7.21 -12.78 -7.35
N LYS A 316 7.33 -14.10 -7.50
CA LYS A 316 6.42 -14.87 -8.35
C LYS A 316 4.97 -14.78 -7.85
N GLU A 317 4.76 -14.96 -6.55
CA GLU A 317 3.43 -14.82 -5.91
C GLU A 317 2.89 -13.37 -6.05
N MET A 318 3.80 -12.39 -5.96
CA MET A 318 3.48 -10.98 -6.18
C MET A 318 2.98 -10.71 -7.60
N VAL A 319 3.66 -11.21 -8.63
CA VAL A 319 3.23 -11.09 -10.03
C VAL A 319 1.83 -11.67 -10.22
N VAL A 320 1.56 -12.87 -9.70
CA VAL A 320 0.23 -13.50 -9.78
C VAL A 320 -0.84 -12.62 -9.13
N THR A 321 -0.53 -12.05 -7.95
CA THR A 321 -1.45 -11.18 -7.22
C THR A 321 -1.74 -9.89 -8.00
N VAL A 322 -0.70 -9.22 -8.52
CA VAL A 322 -0.85 -8.02 -9.36
C VAL A 322 -1.69 -8.30 -10.60
N THR A 323 -1.40 -9.39 -11.32
CA THR A 323 -2.16 -9.82 -12.49
C THR A 323 -3.64 -9.98 -12.16
N LYS A 324 -3.96 -10.69 -11.07
CA LYS A 324 -5.34 -10.87 -10.60
C LYS A 324 -6.02 -9.54 -10.27
N THR A 325 -5.37 -8.68 -9.50
CA THR A 325 -5.90 -7.36 -9.13
C THR A 325 -6.13 -6.47 -10.35
N CYS A 326 -5.23 -6.49 -11.35
CA CYS A 326 -5.43 -5.80 -12.62
C CYS A 326 -6.67 -6.31 -13.36
N LEU A 327 -6.85 -7.63 -13.47
CA LEU A 327 -8.01 -8.22 -14.15
C LEU A 327 -9.34 -7.86 -13.48
N GLU A 328 -9.38 -7.87 -12.15
CA GLU A 328 -10.55 -7.45 -11.37
C GLU A 328 -10.93 -5.99 -11.67
N ASN A 329 -9.95 -5.09 -11.72
CA ASN A 329 -10.15 -3.67 -12.03
C ASN A 329 -10.58 -3.42 -13.49
N LEU A 330 -9.99 -4.15 -14.44
CA LEU A 330 -10.35 -4.04 -15.87
C LEU A 330 -11.80 -4.49 -16.10
N ASN A 331 -12.22 -5.59 -15.48
CA ASN A 331 -13.59 -6.10 -15.56
C ASN A 331 -14.61 -5.14 -14.93
N ALA A 332 -14.27 -4.51 -13.80
CA ALA A 332 -15.13 -3.53 -13.14
C ALA A 332 -15.35 -2.26 -13.98
N THR A 333 -14.38 -1.89 -14.81
CA THR A 333 -14.46 -0.69 -15.67
C THR A 333 -15.36 -0.93 -16.89
N HIS A 334 -15.33 -2.14 -17.47
CA HIS A 334 -16.22 -2.50 -18.59
C HIS A 334 -17.70 -2.60 -18.20
N LEU A 335 -18.01 -2.96 -16.95
CA LEU A 335 -19.40 -3.00 -16.44
C LEU A 335 -20.02 -1.61 -16.22
N ARG A 336 -19.24 -0.53 -16.30
CA ARG A 336 -19.74 0.85 -16.13
C ARG A 336 -20.00 1.59 -17.44
N LEU A 337 -19.63 0.99 -18.58
CA LEU A 337 -19.75 1.59 -19.92
C LEU A 337 -20.85 0.92 -20.78
N ASN A 338 -21.58 -0.03 -20.21
CA ASN A 338 -22.78 -0.67 -20.78
C ASN A 338 -23.98 -0.40 -19.89
#